data_AF-A0A9C9GPI7-F1
#
_entry.id   AF-A0A9C9GPI7-F1
#
_cell.length_a   1.000
_cell.length_b   1.000
_cell.length_c   1.000
_cell.angle_alpha   90.00
_cell.angle_beta   90.00
_cell.angle_gamma   90.00
#
_symmetry.space_group_name_H-M   'P 1'
#
loop_
_entity.id
_entity.type
_entity.pdbx_description
1 polymer ?
#
loop_
_entity_poly.entity_id
_entity_poly.type
_entity_poly.pdbx_seq_one_letter_code
_entity_poly.pdbx_strand_id
1 'polypeptide(L)'
;MNTKGLHTFAARTSTGLLPKLALLPILFGTVLLGGCGGGSETGADPGIETFPIVYAKRSILVDDMGDIIQPDIRRPLRFTIGGDIFMKNRASISAAETSITGALTNGLGDVRDLEVSSDGKILIFSMLIDPDPNDNNDNPKWDIYTYDLDAGGLPTRVIISDITAAEGDDIAPYFLPDNNRIVFSSNRQKESRSILLDENLGKPQFSSQDEDNREKALVLHVMDLDGSNIKQIS
;
A
#
# COMPACT_ATOMS: atom_id res chain seq x y z
N MET A 1 -50.84 -27.27 -2.38
CA MET A 1 -51.84 -28.33 -2.62
C MET A 1 -53.01 -28.10 -1.67
N ASN A 2 -54.23 -27.98 -2.20
CA ASN A 2 -55.55 -27.88 -1.53
C ASN A 2 -55.81 -26.59 -0.70
N THR A 3 -56.94 -25.87 -0.81
CA THR A 3 -58.32 -26.15 -1.29
C THR A 3 -58.92 -24.89 -1.94
N LYS A 4 -59.55 -24.95 -3.14
CA LYS A 4 -61.02 -24.96 -3.40
C LYS A 4 -61.83 -24.21 -2.32
N GLY A 5 -62.71 -23.25 -2.55
CA GLY A 5 -63.65 -22.92 -3.64
C GLY A 5 -64.80 -22.16 -2.91
N LEU A 6 -65.42 -21.11 -3.45
CA LEU A 6 -66.69 -21.17 -4.16
C LEU A 6 -67.10 -19.74 -4.54
N HIS A 7 -67.52 -19.57 -5.79
CA HIS A 7 -68.27 -18.42 -6.28
C HIS A 7 -69.78 -18.73 -6.23
N THR A 8 -70.58 -17.66 -6.11
CA THR A 8 -71.80 -17.37 -6.91
C THR A 8 -73.12 -17.12 -6.15
N PHE A 9 -73.54 -15.84 -6.24
CA PHE A 9 -74.87 -15.24 -6.45
C PHE A 9 -76.11 -15.62 -5.62
N ALA A 10 -76.72 -14.58 -5.01
CA ALA A 10 -78.06 -14.00 -5.32
C ALA A 10 -78.30 -12.78 -4.40
N ALA A 11 -78.31 -11.54 -4.89
CA ALA A 11 -79.45 -10.75 -5.38
C ALA A 11 -80.62 -10.55 -4.38
N ARG A 12 -80.83 -9.32 -3.86
CA ARG A 12 -81.92 -8.39 -4.27
C ARG A 12 -82.13 -7.15 -3.37
N THR A 13 -82.39 -6.02 -4.05
CA THR A 13 -83.33 -4.89 -3.76
C THR A 13 -83.08 -3.98 -2.53
N SER A 14 -82.65 -2.73 -2.75
CA SER A 14 -83.45 -1.47 -2.93
C SER A 14 -83.72 -0.78 -1.59
N THR A 15 -83.43 0.50 -1.32
CA THR A 15 -84.01 1.73 -1.91
C THR A 15 -83.41 2.99 -1.25
N GLY A 16 -83.37 4.13 -1.96
CA GLY A 16 -83.38 5.51 -1.42
C GLY A 16 -82.06 6.30 -1.56
N LEU A 17 -81.80 7.16 -2.57
CA LEU A 17 -82.27 8.56 -2.79
C LEU A 17 -82.15 9.42 -1.51
N LEU A 18 -81.22 10.38 -1.36
CA LEU A 18 -81.03 11.64 -2.11
C LEU A 18 -79.68 12.33 -1.75
N PRO A 19 -79.24 13.36 -2.52
CA PRO A 19 -77.87 13.90 -2.53
C PRO A 19 -77.69 15.10 -1.59
N LYS A 20 -76.45 15.37 -1.17
CA LYS A 20 -76.02 16.73 -0.77
C LYS A 20 -74.64 17.04 -1.32
N LEU A 21 -74.65 17.97 -2.26
CA LEU A 21 -73.53 18.73 -2.79
C LEU A 21 -73.07 19.77 -1.76
N ALA A 22 -71.84 20.29 -1.95
CA ALA A 22 -71.18 21.40 -1.24
C ALA A 22 -70.44 21.00 0.05
N LEU A 23 -69.22 21.44 0.34
CA LEU A 23 -68.44 22.59 -0.14
C LEU A 23 -66.95 22.32 0.13
N LEU A 24 -66.09 22.68 -0.82
CA LEU A 24 -64.63 22.66 -0.73
C LEU A 24 -64.14 23.83 0.14
N PRO A 25 -63.08 23.65 0.96
CA PRO A 25 -62.13 24.73 1.20
C PRO A 25 -60.76 24.33 0.67
N ILE A 26 -60.28 25.16 -0.26
CA ILE A 26 -58.92 25.23 -0.78
C ILE A 26 -58.02 25.60 0.39
N LEU A 27 -57.12 24.70 0.82
CA LEU A 27 -56.02 25.05 1.71
C LEU A 27 -54.72 25.14 0.91
N PHE A 28 -54.21 26.36 0.94
CA PHE A 28 -53.07 26.89 0.22
C PHE A 28 -51.75 26.43 0.85
N GLY A 29 -50.84 25.92 0.02
CA GLY A 29 -49.39 26.14 0.10
C GLY A 29 -48.62 25.73 1.36
N THR A 30 -47.84 24.66 1.25
CA THR A 30 -46.41 24.66 1.64
C THR A 30 -45.70 23.46 1.02
N VAL A 31 -45.12 23.66 -0.17
CA VAL A 31 -44.11 22.75 -0.72
C VAL A 31 -42.81 23.05 0.02
N LEU A 32 -42.47 22.21 1.00
CA LEU A 32 -41.11 22.17 1.55
C LEU A 32 -40.21 21.51 0.50
N LEU A 33 -39.57 22.34 -0.32
CA LEU A 33 -38.33 21.96 -1.00
C LEU A 33 -37.27 21.77 0.09
N GLY A 34 -37.20 20.55 0.63
CA GLY A 34 -36.07 20.07 1.40
C GLY A 34 -34.86 19.88 0.48
N GLY A 35 -34.24 20.99 0.11
CA GLY A 35 -32.89 21.01 -0.44
C GLY A 35 -31.90 20.73 0.70
N CYS A 36 -31.77 19.46 1.09
CA CYS A 36 -30.59 19.02 1.82
C CYS A 36 -29.50 18.77 0.77
N GLY A 37 -28.67 19.80 0.56
CA GLY A 37 -27.40 19.70 -0.14
C GLY A 37 -26.45 18.82 0.66
N GLY A 38 -26.65 17.51 0.59
CA GLY A 38 -25.63 16.50 0.90
C GLY A 38 -24.99 16.08 -0.42
N GLY A 39 -24.13 16.94 -0.96
CA GLY A 39 -23.27 16.59 -2.07
C GLY A 39 -22.35 15.47 -1.63
N SER A 40 -22.72 14.23 -1.92
CA SER A 40 -21.75 13.16 -2.05
C SER A 40 -20.96 13.53 -3.30
N GLU A 41 -19.72 14.02 -3.12
CA GLU A 41 -18.79 14.29 -4.22
C GLU A 41 -18.41 12.99 -4.92
N THR A 42 -19.35 12.50 -5.72
CA THR A 42 -19.24 11.29 -6.53
C THR A 42 -18.96 11.62 -8.00
N GLY A 43 -18.87 12.89 -8.36
CA GLY A 43 -18.40 13.32 -9.67
C GLY A 43 -17.06 14.03 -9.53
N ALA A 44 -16.05 13.59 -10.28
CA ALA A 44 -14.92 14.46 -10.59
C ALA A 44 -15.47 15.75 -11.20
N ASP A 45 -15.01 16.91 -10.73
CA ASP A 45 -15.31 18.19 -11.36
C ASP A 45 -14.87 18.10 -12.84
N PRO A 46 -15.76 18.31 -13.82
CA PRO A 46 -15.41 18.15 -15.23
C PRO A 46 -14.27 19.10 -15.61
N GLY A 47 -13.06 18.56 -15.69
CA GLY A 47 -11.82 19.29 -15.96
C GLY A 47 -10.69 19.08 -14.94
N ILE A 48 -10.98 18.48 -13.78
CA ILE A 48 -9.97 18.08 -12.80
C ILE A 48 -9.72 16.57 -12.95
N GLU A 49 -8.61 16.21 -13.60
CA GLU A 49 -8.13 14.83 -13.54
C GLU A 49 -7.61 14.54 -12.14
N THR A 50 -8.25 13.57 -11.46
CA THR A 50 -7.84 13.14 -10.13
C THR A 50 -7.02 11.87 -10.25
N PHE A 51 -5.78 11.91 -9.77
CA PHE A 51 -4.90 10.75 -9.74
C PHE A 51 -4.83 10.18 -8.31
N PRO A 52 -4.77 8.86 -8.15
CA PRO A 52 -4.39 8.25 -6.87
C PRO A 52 -3.00 8.71 -6.44
N ILE A 53 -2.78 8.77 -5.13
CA ILE A 53 -1.46 9.04 -4.56
C ILE A 53 -1.14 7.96 -3.53
N VAL A 54 0.11 7.50 -3.56
CA VAL A 54 0.66 6.60 -2.57
C VAL A 54 1.90 7.24 -1.95
N TYR A 55 2.04 7.13 -0.64
CA TYR A 55 3.13 7.77 0.09
C TYR A 55 3.46 7.03 1.37
N ALA A 56 4.72 7.14 1.78
CA ALA A 56 5.16 6.75 3.12
C ALA A 56 4.80 7.85 4.12
N LYS A 57 4.23 7.44 5.25
CA LYS A 57 4.02 8.29 6.44
C LYS A 57 4.90 7.77 7.56
N ARG A 58 5.61 8.68 8.21
CA ARG A 58 6.48 8.40 9.36
C ARG A 58 6.28 9.41 10.45
N SER A 59 6.48 8.98 11.68
CA SER A 59 6.61 9.89 12.82
C SER A 59 7.89 10.69 12.72
N ILE A 60 7.84 11.94 13.19
CA ILE A 60 9.05 12.75 13.36
C ILE A 60 9.82 12.17 14.55
N LEU A 61 11.10 11.87 14.34
CA LEU A 61 11.96 11.42 15.42
C LEU A 61 12.25 12.56 16.38
N VAL A 62 12.03 12.30 17.67
CA VAL A 62 12.34 13.22 18.76
C VAL A 62 13.10 12.47 19.85
N ASP A 63 13.93 13.19 20.61
CA ASP A 63 14.58 12.64 21.80
C ASP A 63 13.66 12.66 23.03
N ASP A 64 14.17 12.19 24.17
CA ASP A 64 13.43 12.14 25.44
C ASP A 64 12.97 13.52 25.93
N MET A 65 13.58 14.59 25.40
CA MET A 65 13.29 15.98 25.73
C MET A 65 12.33 16.63 24.71
N GLY A 66 11.96 15.90 23.64
CA GLY A 66 11.06 16.37 22.58
C GLY A 66 11.75 17.15 21.47
N ASP A 67 13.09 17.21 21.47
CA ASP A 67 13.86 17.88 20.43
C ASP A 67 13.96 16.99 19.19
N ILE A 68 13.83 17.59 18.00
CA ILE A 68 13.85 16.84 16.74
C ILE A 68 15.23 16.23 16.51
N ILE A 69 15.25 14.91 16.33
CA ILE A 69 16.45 14.16 15.92
C ILE A 69 16.47 14.08 14.40
N GLN A 70 17.53 14.60 13.79
CA GLN A 70 17.77 14.37 12.37
C GLN A 70 18.47 13.02 12.14
N PRO A 71 17.92 12.13 11.31
CA PRO A 71 18.61 10.91 10.91
C PRO A 71 19.90 11.22 10.14
N ASP A 72 20.97 10.46 10.42
CA ASP A 72 22.20 10.54 9.65
C ASP A 72 21.98 9.99 8.24
N ILE A 73 22.07 10.86 7.22
CA ILE A 73 21.87 10.54 5.81
C ILE A 73 22.92 9.58 5.24
N ARG A 74 24.07 9.43 5.91
CA ARG A 74 25.15 8.53 5.49
C ARG A 74 24.87 7.07 5.85
N ARG A 75 23.81 6.80 6.61
CA ARG A 75 23.37 5.45 6.98
C ARG A 75 22.17 5.04 6.15
N PRO A 76 22.35 4.55 4.92
CA PRO A 76 21.25 4.25 4.01
C PRO A 76 20.33 3.14 4.56
N LEU A 77 20.86 2.20 5.34
CA LEU A 77 20.11 1.08 5.92
C LEU A 77 19.44 1.41 7.27
N ARG A 78 19.48 2.67 7.71
CA ARG A 78 18.85 3.07 8.98
C ARG A 78 17.37 2.70 8.99
N PHE A 79 16.99 1.96 10.03
CA PHE A 79 15.62 1.62 10.37
C PHE A 79 15.02 2.67 11.31
N THR A 80 13.76 3.06 11.05
CA THR A 80 12.96 3.95 11.89
C THR A 80 11.58 3.35 12.13
N ILE A 81 11.29 2.98 13.37
CA ILE A 81 10.02 2.38 13.74
C ILE A 81 8.81 3.29 13.43
N GLY A 82 7.73 2.70 12.94
CA GLY A 82 6.44 3.37 12.70
C GLY A 82 6.30 3.98 11.31
N GLY A 83 7.06 3.49 10.33
CA GLY A 83 6.87 3.86 8.93
C GLY A 83 5.82 2.97 8.25
N ASP A 84 4.82 3.59 7.62
CA ASP A 84 3.77 2.88 6.89
C ASP A 84 3.38 3.56 5.58
N ILE A 85 2.98 2.76 4.59
CA ILE A 85 2.48 3.23 3.30
C ILE A 85 0.97 3.42 3.38
N PHE A 86 0.52 4.56 2.88
CA PHE A 86 -0.88 4.92 2.73
C PHE A 86 -1.17 5.29 1.27
N MET A 87 -2.40 5.01 0.86
CA MET A 87 -2.95 5.41 -0.43
C MET A 87 -4.17 6.29 -0.24
N LYS A 88 -4.30 7.31 -1.08
CA LYS A 88 -5.56 8.01 -1.36
C LYS A 88 -5.96 7.76 -2.80
N ASN A 89 -7.25 7.48 -3.03
CA ASN A 89 -7.79 7.26 -4.37
C ASN A 89 -7.80 8.51 -5.27
N ARG A 90 -7.62 9.70 -4.66
CA ARG A 90 -7.54 11.00 -5.34
C ARG A 90 -6.58 11.91 -4.58
N ALA A 91 -5.89 12.79 -5.28
CA ALA A 91 -5.02 13.83 -4.73
C ALA A 91 -5.77 14.99 -4.04
N SER A 92 -6.80 14.70 -3.24
CA SER A 92 -7.53 15.68 -2.43
C SER A 92 -7.15 15.57 -0.95
N ILE A 93 -7.17 16.71 -0.25
CA ILE A 93 -6.97 16.75 1.20
C ILE A 93 -8.05 15.93 1.91
N SER A 94 -9.30 16.00 1.45
CA SER A 94 -10.46 15.30 2.03
C SER A 94 -10.57 13.84 1.60
N ALA A 95 -9.72 13.34 0.70
CA ALA A 95 -9.77 11.95 0.27
C ALA A 95 -9.37 11.01 1.42
N ALA A 96 -10.15 9.93 1.58
CA ALA A 96 -9.92 8.92 2.60
C ALA A 96 -8.56 8.22 2.38
N GLU A 97 -7.82 8.05 3.47
CA GLU A 97 -6.58 7.27 3.48
C GLU A 97 -6.86 5.80 3.72
N THR A 98 -6.20 4.94 2.96
CA THR A 98 -6.18 3.49 3.18
C THR A 98 -4.75 3.06 3.50
N SER A 99 -4.56 2.31 4.59
CA SER A 99 -3.23 1.75 4.92
C SER A 99 -2.93 0.54 4.04
N ILE A 100 -1.74 0.49 3.47
CA ILE A 100 -1.26 -0.60 2.61
C ILE A 100 -0.42 -1.60 3.40
N THR A 101 0.47 -1.10 4.28
CA THR A 101 1.44 -1.93 5.01
C THR A 101 1.09 -2.15 6.48
N GLY A 102 0.16 -1.37 7.04
CA GLY A 102 -0.13 -1.37 8.48
C GLY A 102 -0.51 -2.74 9.05
N ALA A 103 -1.14 -3.60 8.25
CA ALA A 103 -1.48 -4.96 8.63
C ALA A 103 -0.27 -5.91 8.76
N LEU A 104 0.84 -5.59 8.07
CA LEU A 104 2.09 -6.35 8.15
C LEU A 104 3.03 -5.74 9.22
N THR A 105 3.16 -4.42 9.22
CA THR A 105 4.09 -3.72 10.12
C THR A 105 3.58 -3.67 11.56
N ASN A 106 2.27 -3.70 11.78
CA ASN A 106 1.64 -3.44 13.08
C ASN A 106 2.11 -2.13 13.75
N GLY A 107 2.52 -1.14 12.94
CA GLY A 107 3.14 0.10 13.42
C GLY A 107 4.55 -0.05 13.99
N LEU A 108 5.14 -1.24 13.90
CA LEU A 108 6.49 -1.57 14.36
C LEU A 108 7.50 -1.72 13.21
N GLY A 109 7.04 -1.66 11.95
CA GLY A 109 7.90 -1.71 10.77
C GLY A 109 8.35 -0.34 10.27
N ASP A 110 9.09 -0.35 9.16
CA ASP A 110 9.49 0.83 8.40
C ASP A 110 9.42 0.55 6.89
N VAL A 111 9.16 1.57 6.09
CA VAL A 111 8.90 1.47 4.64
C VAL A 111 9.54 2.61 3.87
N ARG A 112 10.19 2.34 2.74
CA ARG A 112 10.92 3.36 1.98
C ARG A 112 10.96 3.06 0.49
N ASP A 113 11.48 4.03 -0.26
CA ASP A 113 11.85 3.89 -1.66
C ASP A 113 10.72 3.33 -2.54
N LEU A 114 9.57 4.01 -2.49
CA LEU A 114 8.37 3.64 -3.25
C LEU A 114 8.57 3.96 -4.73
N GLU A 115 8.21 3.02 -5.60
CA GLU A 115 8.20 3.18 -7.05
C GLU A 115 6.97 2.49 -7.66
N VAL A 116 6.35 3.11 -8.66
CA VAL A 116 5.17 2.56 -9.35
C VAL A 116 5.58 2.11 -10.76
N SER A 117 5.06 0.96 -11.21
CA SER A 117 5.28 0.45 -12.56
C SER A 117 4.78 1.45 -13.61
N SER A 118 5.35 1.41 -14.82
CA SER A 118 5.01 2.39 -15.86
C SER A 118 3.54 2.29 -16.34
N ASP A 119 2.87 1.18 -16.09
CA ASP A 119 1.44 0.99 -16.35
C ASP A 119 0.53 1.37 -15.16
N GLY A 120 1.11 1.79 -14.03
CA GLY A 120 0.39 2.26 -12.86
C GLY A 120 -0.23 1.18 -11.98
N LYS A 121 0.10 -0.10 -12.20
CA LYS A 121 -0.60 -1.24 -11.57
C LYS A 121 0.12 -1.85 -10.38
N ILE A 122 1.44 -1.85 -10.40
CA ILE A 122 2.24 -2.48 -9.35
C ILE A 122 3.04 -1.41 -8.63
N LEU A 123 2.94 -1.39 -7.31
CA LEU A 123 3.81 -0.64 -6.44
C LEU A 123 4.91 -1.57 -5.93
N ILE A 124 6.16 -1.14 -6.03
CA ILE A 124 7.30 -1.75 -5.36
C ILE A 124 7.86 -0.81 -4.31
N PHE A 125 8.39 -1.36 -3.24
CA PHE A 125 8.98 -0.61 -2.14
C PHE A 125 9.86 -1.51 -1.29
N SER A 126 10.67 -0.89 -0.44
CA SER A 126 11.43 -1.60 0.57
C SER A 126 10.76 -1.49 1.91
N MET A 127 10.69 -2.61 2.63
CA MET A 127 10.08 -2.68 3.95
C MET A 127 10.93 -3.56 4.85
N LEU A 128 11.06 -3.13 6.10
CA LEU A 128 11.68 -3.89 7.17
C LEU A 128 10.66 -4.05 8.29
N ILE A 129 10.42 -5.30 8.66
CA ILE A 129 9.60 -5.67 9.81
C ILE A 129 10.51 -6.40 10.77
N ASP A 130 10.55 -5.93 12.01
CA ASP A 130 11.27 -6.62 13.08
C ASP A 130 10.40 -7.76 13.62
N PRO A 131 10.78 -9.04 13.42
CA PRO A 131 9.95 -10.16 13.85
C PRO A 131 9.88 -10.31 15.37
N ASP A 132 10.93 -9.91 16.10
CA ASP A 132 10.94 -9.83 17.55
C ASP A 132 11.74 -8.60 18.02
N PRO A 133 11.09 -7.44 18.22
CA PRO A 133 11.76 -6.23 18.68
C PRO A 133 12.36 -6.35 20.09
N ASN A 134 12.10 -7.45 20.81
CA ASN A 134 12.71 -7.72 22.12
C ASN A 134 13.91 -8.67 22.02
N ASP A 135 14.14 -9.34 20.88
CA ASP A 135 15.32 -10.14 20.63
C ASP A 135 16.40 -9.29 19.97
N ASN A 136 17.44 -8.96 20.74
CA ASN A 136 18.57 -8.18 20.23
C ASN A 136 19.52 -8.98 19.33
N ASN A 137 19.29 -10.28 19.15
CA ASN A 137 20.00 -11.11 18.18
C ASN A 137 19.31 -11.15 16.82
N ASP A 138 18.05 -10.73 16.75
CA ASP A 138 17.38 -10.56 15.47
C ASP A 138 18.02 -9.39 14.73
N ASN A 139 18.42 -9.67 13.49
CA ASN A 139 18.99 -8.69 12.58
C ASN A 139 18.03 -8.54 11.41
N PRO A 140 16.89 -7.83 11.61
CA PRO A 140 15.88 -7.69 10.58
C PRO A 140 16.50 -7.01 9.36
N LYS A 141 16.10 -7.48 8.18
CA LYS A 141 16.64 -7.05 6.90
C LYS A 141 15.63 -6.25 6.13
N TRP A 142 16.14 -5.26 5.41
CA TRP A 142 15.35 -4.61 4.38
C TRP A 142 15.06 -5.62 3.27
N ASP A 143 13.79 -5.80 2.96
CA ASP A 143 13.30 -6.65 1.89
C ASP A 143 12.48 -5.82 0.91
N ILE A 144 12.42 -6.28 -0.35
CA ILE A 144 11.59 -5.65 -1.39
C ILE A 144 10.22 -6.32 -1.43
N TYR A 145 9.17 -5.51 -1.49
CA TYR A 145 7.78 -5.93 -1.57
C TYR A 145 7.10 -5.39 -2.82
N THR A 146 6.10 -6.12 -3.27
CA THR A 146 5.17 -5.74 -4.34
C THR A 146 3.77 -5.59 -3.79
N TYR A 147 2.99 -4.71 -4.39
CA TYR A 147 1.58 -4.52 -4.10
C TYR A 147 0.82 -4.26 -5.40
N ASP A 148 -0.26 -5.00 -5.62
CA ASP A 148 -1.16 -4.80 -6.75
C ASP A 148 -2.15 -3.69 -6.43
N LEU A 149 -2.06 -2.57 -7.15
CA LEU A 149 -2.86 -1.38 -6.95
C LEU A 149 -4.31 -1.54 -7.47
N ASP A 150 -4.55 -2.48 -8.38
CA ASP A 150 -5.87 -2.77 -8.93
C ASP A 150 -6.62 -3.81 -8.07
N ALA A 151 -5.96 -4.93 -7.77
CA ALA A 151 -6.54 -6.01 -6.98
C ALA A 151 -6.56 -5.72 -5.48
N GLY A 152 -5.59 -4.93 -5.00
CA GLY A 152 -5.37 -4.67 -3.59
C GLY A 152 -4.88 -5.90 -2.82
N GLY A 153 -5.22 -5.98 -1.52
CA GLY A 153 -4.84 -7.09 -0.65
C GLY A 153 -3.69 -6.75 0.30
N LEU A 154 -2.79 -7.71 0.54
CA LEU A 154 -1.57 -7.51 1.33
C LEU A 154 -0.34 -7.45 0.41
N PRO A 155 0.63 -6.58 0.70
CA PRO A 155 1.91 -6.62 0.02
C PRO A 155 2.59 -7.98 0.14
N THR A 156 3.27 -8.40 -0.92
CA THR A 156 3.98 -9.68 -1.00
C THR A 156 5.47 -9.44 -1.15
N ARG A 157 6.30 -10.12 -0.34
CA ARG A 157 7.75 -10.05 -0.47
C ARG A 157 8.20 -10.67 -1.79
N VAL A 158 9.06 -9.97 -2.52
CA VAL A 158 9.54 -10.42 -3.84
C VAL A 158 10.45 -11.65 -3.70
N ILE A 159 11.43 -11.60 -2.79
CA ILE A 159 12.28 -12.76 -2.50
C ILE A 159 11.55 -13.65 -1.47
N ILE A 160 10.88 -14.70 -1.95
CA ILE A 160 9.99 -15.51 -1.09
C ILE A 160 10.77 -16.31 -0.04
N SER A 161 11.92 -16.89 -0.41
CA SER A 161 12.71 -17.74 0.50
C SER A 161 13.34 -16.92 1.62
N ASP A 162 13.07 -17.26 2.88
CA ASP A 162 13.69 -16.62 4.05
C ASP A 162 15.21 -16.75 4.04
N ILE A 163 15.74 -17.90 3.57
CA ILE A 163 17.17 -18.14 3.49
C ILE A 163 17.81 -17.17 2.51
N THR A 164 17.19 -17.01 1.33
CA THR A 164 17.69 -16.06 0.32
C THR A 164 17.49 -14.64 0.79
N ALA A 165 16.33 -14.26 1.32
CA ALA A 165 16.07 -12.91 1.85
C ALA A 165 17.06 -12.51 2.95
N ALA A 166 17.45 -13.44 3.83
CA ALA A 166 18.40 -13.15 4.91
C ALA A 166 19.85 -12.87 4.47
N GLU A 167 20.23 -13.10 3.20
CA GLU A 167 21.63 -12.91 2.77
C GLU A 167 22.07 -11.44 2.64
N GLY A 168 21.15 -10.48 2.73
CA GLY A 168 21.46 -9.06 2.69
C GLY A 168 20.25 -8.14 2.78
N ASP A 169 20.54 -6.85 2.83
CA ASP A 169 19.57 -5.76 2.88
C ASP A 169 19.32 -5.22 1.48
N ASP A 170 18.06 -5.20 1.05
CA ASP A 170 17.62 -4.79 -0.28
C ASP A 170 16.78 -3.51 -0.23
N ILE A 171 17.34 -2.43 -0.78
CA ILE A 171 16.72 -1.09 -0.80
C ILE A 171 16.67 -0.47 -2.20
N ALA A 172 15.94 0.63 -2.32
CA ALA A 172 15.86 1.42 -3.55
C ALA A 172 15.52 0.62 -4.82
N PRO A 173 14.39 -0.13 -4.84
CA PRO A 173 13.98 -0.86 -6.02
C PRO A 173 13.39 0.10 -7.07
N TYR A 174 13.78 -0.10 -8.34
CA TYR A 174 13.23 0.63 -9.47
C TYR A 174 12.91 -0.34 -10.60
N PHE A 175 11.79 -0.10 -11.29
CA PHE A 175 11.42 -0.89 -12.46
C PHE A 175 12.38 -0.65 -13.62
N LEU A 176 12.71 -1.74 -14.32
CA LEU A 176 13.26 -1.63 -15.67
C LEU A 176 12.12 -1.35 -16.68
N PRO A 177 12.42 -0.83 -17.88
CA PRO A 177 11.40 -0.46 -18.86
C PRO A 177 10.47 -1.58 -19.33
N ASP A 178 10.79 -2.84 -19.03
CA ASP A 178 9.97 -4.01 -19.37
C ASP A 178 8.87 -4.30 -18.32
N ASN A 179 8.85 -3.57 -17.19
CA ASN A 179 7.98 -3.81 -16.02
C ASN A 179 8.07 -5.22 -15.40
N ASN A 180 8.98 -6.08 -15.87
CA ASN A 180 9.10 -7.46 -15.41
C ASN A 180 10.37 -7.71 -14.60
N ARG A 181 11.26 -6.72 -14.58
CA ARG A 181 12.50 -6.73 -13.82
C ARG A 181 12.66 -5.45 -13.03
N ILE A 182 13.47 -5.54 -11.98
CA ILE A 182 13.86 -4.39 -11.17
C ILE A 182 15.38 -4.31 -11.04
N VAL A 183 15.87 -3.09 -10.87
CA VAL A 183 17.20 -2.79 -10.34
C VAL A 183 17.06 -2.36 -8.90
N PHE A 184 17.97 -2.76 -8.03
CA PHE A 184 17.94 -2.41 -6.61
C PHE A 184 19.36 -2.34 -6.03
N SER A 185 19.48 -1.70 -4.87
CA SER A 185 20.74 -1.63 -4.12
C SER A 185 20.75 -2.68 -3.03
N SER A 186 21.83 -3.46 -2.94
CA SER A 186 21.95 -4.53 -1.97
C SER A 186 23.37 -4.77 -1.49
N ASN A 187 23.51 -5.21 -0.25
CA ASN A 187 24.80 -5.58 0.36
C ASN A 187 25.11 -7.09 0.22
N ARG A 188 24.33 -7.81 -0.62
CA ARG A 188 24.54 -9.21 -1.04
C ARG A 188 25.78 -9.40 -1.91
N GLN A 189 26.98 -9.17 -1.37
CA GLN A 189 28.23 -9.23 -2.17
C GLN A 189 28.73 -10.66 -2.44
N LYS A 190 27.95 -11.49 -3.15
CA LYS A 190 28.32 -12.88 -3.50
C LYS A 190 29.43 -12.94 -4.56
N GLU A 191 29.41 -12.06 -5.57
CA GLU A 191 30.36 -12.13 -6.70
C GLU A 191 31.75 -11.57 -6.38
N SER A 192 31.84 -10.50 -5.59
CA SER A 192 33.13 -9.98 -5.10
C SER A 192 33.91 -11.03 -4.28
N ARG A 193 33.19 -11.98 -3.66
CA ARG A 193 33.79 -13.12 -2.95
C ARG A 193 34.23 -14.25 -3.89
N SER A 194 33.57 -14.46 -5.02
CA SER A 194 33.85 -15.59 -5.93
C SER A 194 34.97 -15.31 -6.91
N ILE A 195 35.17 -14.06 -7.36
CA ILE A 195 36.30 -13.70 -8.25
C ILE A 195 37.65 -14.02 -7.58
N LEU A 196 37.73 -13.88 -6.25
CA LEU A 196 38.94 -14.19 -5.48
C LEU A 196 39.19 -15.70 -5.30
N LEU A 197 38.18 -16.55 -5.54
CA LEU A 197 38.32 -18.00 -5.47
C LEU A 197 38.97 -18.57 -6.74
N ASP A 198 38.67 -17.97 -7.91
CA ASP A 198 39.18 -18.41 -9.21
C ASP A 198 40.64 -17.98 -9.45
N GLU A 199 41.08 -16.85 -8.87
CA GLU A 199 42.45 -16.36 -9.06
C GLU A 199 43.53 -17.08 -8.23
N ASN A 200 43.20 -18.05 -7.36
CA ASN A 200 44.18 -18.82 -6.56
C ASN A 200 45.25 -17.96 -5.85
N LEU A 201 44.88 -16.74 -5.40
CA LEU A 201 45.83 -15.73 -4.92
C LEU A 201 45.97 -15.64 -3.39
N GLY A 202 45.27 -16.46 -2.60
CA GLY A 202 45.42 -16.50 -1.14
C GLY A 202 45.18 -15.17 -0.43
N LYS A 203 44.51 -14.22 -1.09
CA LYS A 203 44.20 -12.89 -0.54
C LYS A 203 42.97 -12.97 0.36
N PRO A 204 42.93 -12.20 1.47
CA PRO A 204 41.73 -12.10 2.30
C PRO A 204 40.54 -11.62 1.46
N GLN A 205 39.36 -12.19 1.71
CA GLN A 205 38.11 -11.85 1.02
C GLN A 205 37.84 -10.35 1.14
N PHE A 206 37.83 -9.63 0.02
CA PHE A 206 37.49 -8.20 0.01
C PHE A 206 35.99 -8.04 -0.18
N SER A 207 35.30 -7.60 0.85
CA SER A 207 34.00 -6.94 0.71
C SER A 207 34.24 -5.44 0.66
N SER A 208 33.72 -4.74 -0.35
CA SER A 208 33.67 -3.27 -0.29
C SER A 208 32.82 -2.91 0.92
N GLN A 209 33.35 -2.10 1.83
CA GLN A 209 32.63 -1.63 3.00
C GLN A 209 32.13 -0.20 2.76
N ASP A 210 31.19 0.26 3.57
CA ASP A 210 30.78 1.67 3.61
C ASP A 210 31.93 2.59 4.04
N GLU A 211 31.74 3.92 3.95
CA GLU A 211 32.80 4.90 4.25
C GLU A 211 33.36 4.76 5.68
N ASP A 212 32.57 4.23 6.62
CA ASP A 212 32.98 3.99 8.00
C ASP A 212 33.55 2.57 8.25
N ASN A 213 33.65 1.72 7.22
CA ASN A 213 34.11 0.33 7.27
C ASN A 213 33.33 -0.59 8.24
N ARG A 214 32.06 -0.30 8.51
CA ARG A 214 31.23 -1.02 9.48
C ARG A 214 30.21 -1.95 8.83
N GLU A 215 29.73 -1.60 7.64
CA GLU A 215 28.75 -2.39 6.91
C GLU A 215 29.26 -2.71 5.49
N LYS A 216 28.78 -3.80 4.88
CA LYS A 216 29.06 -4.07 3.47
C LYS A 216 28.44 -2.98 2.62
N ALA A 217 29.20 -2.43 1.68
CA ALA A 217 28.72 -1.46 0.72
C ALA A 217 27.53 -2.00 -0.07
N LEU A 218 26.56 -1.13 -0.30
CA LEU A 218 25.46 -1.39 -1.22
C LEU A 218 25.98 -1.30 -2.65
N VAL A 219 25.70 -2.34 -3.44
CA VAL A 219 26.01 -2.41 -4.87
C VAL A 219 24.74 -2.73 -5.64
N LEU A 220 24.72 -2.42 -6.93
CA LEU A 220 23.56 -2.58 -7.78
C LEU A 220 23.37 -4.05 -8.16
N HIS A 221 22.11 -4.47 -8.10
CA HIS A 221 21.64 -5.78 -8.52
C HIS A 221 20.44 -5.63 -9.44
N VAL A 222 20.20 -6.65 -10.25
CA VAL A 222 18.97 -6.82 -11.03
C VAL A 222 18.33 -8.17 -10.70
N MET A 223 17.01 -8.23 -10.73
CA MET A 223 16.27 -9.49 -10.60
C MET A 223 14.93 -9.40 -11.36
N ASP A 224 14.33 -10.56 -11.60
CA ASP A 224 12.94 -10.64 -12.08
C ASP A 224 11.97 -10.28 -10.96
N LEU A 225 10.78 -9.79 -11.30
CA LEU A 225 9.78 -9.35 -10.31
C LEU A 225 9.23 -10.50 -9.44
N ASP A 226 9.49 -11.75 -9.82
CA ASP A 226 9.20 -12.95 -9.02
C ASP A 226 10.30 -13.31 -8.01
N GLY A 227 11.35 -12.49 -7.91
CA GLY A 227 12.49 -12.67 -7.02
C GLY A 227 13.55 -13.65 -7.54
N SER A 228 13.40 -14.15 -8.75
CA SER A 228 14.39 -15.03 -9.39
C SER A 228 15.47 -14.25 -10.15
N ASN A 229 16.51 -14.95 -10.60
CA ASN A 229 17.57 -14.41 -11.45
C ASN A 229 18.31 -13.18 -10.89
N ILE A 230 18.50 -13.14 -9.56
CA ILE A 230 19.28 -12.12 -8.89
C ILE A 230 20.71 -12.12 -9.42
N LYS A 231 21.17 -10.96 -9.91
CA LYS A 231 22.52 -10.77 -10.46
C LYS A 231 23.10 -9.43 -10.01
N GLN A 232 24.35 -9.45 -9.53
CA GLN A 232 25.11 -8.23 -9.24
C GLN A 232 25.59 -7.57 -10.56
N ILE A 233 25.51 -6.24 -10.65
CA ILE A 233 25.86 -5.50 -11.88
C ILE A 233 26.85 -4.34 -11.66
N SER A 234 27.31 -4.10 -10.43
CA SER A 234 28.37 -3.13 -10.09
C SER A 234 29.37 -3.70 -9.08
#